data_AF-A0A2S7MY11-F1
#
_entry.id   AF-A0A2S7MY11-F1
#
_cell.length_a   1.000
_cell.length_b   1.000
_cell.length_c   1.000
_cell.angle_alpha   90.00
_cell.angle_beta   90.00
_cell.angle_gamma   90.00
#
_symmetry.space_group_name_H-M   'P 1'
#
loop_
_entity.id
_entity.type
_entity.pdbx_description
1 polymer ?
#
loop_
_entity_poly.entity_id
_entity_poly.type
_entity_poly.pdbx_seq_one_letter_code
_entity_poly.pdbx_strand_id
1 'polypeptide(L)'
;MNKETVIDTFNYYSIWLCLLDSMEEETWTMPIGLDKWSCREIIAHIMNWDKHLLSAVIPSIKDEEGMHFPDFDPFNEMAANYARSGISKNELLHEAKKTRKQLISVLNELPDEQLYRPASSNGQTHCPHTGTPYSLLYIILEFTYHDRHHQKQIEDFWGNPPIYIKQADEENIEGISHLFDLYRVFYEQLSDRAGAKTFLKERLEKEESVIFFAADLQGYLGFVQLYPTFSSISMQRAWVLNDLYVLTGARNRGVGSLLLNHAQEFAIQTGAKGISLSTAIANETAKRLYRKHGYAEDTHFSHYELVLTGKED
;
A
#
# COMPACT_ATOMS: atom_id res chain seq x y z
N MET A 1 3.75 21.28 10.93
CA MET A 1 3.39 20.08 10.14
C MET A 1 4.60 19.70 9.32
N ASN A 2 4.98 18.43 9.27
CA ASN A 2 6.12 17.98 8.45
C ASN A 2 5.62 17.72 7.02
N LYS A 3 6.26 18.37 6.02
CA LYS A 3 6.02 18.17 4.57
C LYS A 3 5.99 16.69 4.18
N GLU A 4 7.01 15.93 4.56
CA GLU A 4 7.14 14.50 4.21
C GLU A 4 5.93 13.72 4.71
N THR A 5 5.58 13.89 5.99
CA THR A 5 4.42 13.20 6.60
C THR A 5 3.11 13.53 5.89
N VAL A 6 2.87 14.80 5.52
CA VAL A 6 1.65 15.22 4.84
C VAL A 6 1.58 14.66 3.42
N ILE A 7 2.67 14.77 2.66
CA ILE A 7 2.72 14.28 1.26
C ILE A 7 2.65 12.76 1.22
N ASP A 8 3.31 12.06 2.14
CA ASP A 8 3.24 10.59 2.24
C ASP A 8 1.83 10.12 2.58
N THR A 9 1.17 10.80 3.53
CA THR A 9 -0.23 10.52 3.87
C THR A 9 -1.14 10.78 2.67
N PHE A 10 -0.89 11.85 1.91
CA PHE A 10 -1.65 12.15 0.70
C PHE A 10 -1.40 11.14 -0.43
N ASN A 11 -0.18 10.61 -0.53
CA ASN A 11 0.19 9.58 -1.52
C ASN A 11 -0.41 8.21 -1.18
N TYR A 12 -0.74 7.93 0.09
CA TYR A 12 -1.38 6.68 0.50
C TYR A 12 -2.66 6.38 -0.31
N TYR A 13 -3.37 7.43 -0.77
CA TYR A 13 -4.52 7.28 -1.67
C TYR A 13 -4.20 6.50 -2.96
N SER A 14 -3.02 6.71 -3.56
CA SER A 14 -2.59 5.98 -4.77
C SER A 14 -2.50 4.47 -4.53
N ILE A 15 -2.00 4.08 -3.36
CA ILE A 15 -1.89 2.68 -2.93
C ILE A 15 -3.29 2.12 -2.74
N TRP A 16 -4.15 2.87 -2.07
CA TRP A 16 -5.53 2.49 -1.81
C TRP A 16 -6.37 2.32 -3.09
N LEU A 17 -6.14 3.13 -4.13
CA LEU A 17 -6.81 2.97 -5.43
C LEU A 17 -6.54 1.61 -6.07
N CYS A 18 -5.39 0.97 -5.81
CA CYS A 18 -5.10 -0.37 -6.32
C CYS A 18 -6.01 -1.45 -5.73
N LEU A 19 -6.58 -1.21 -4.56
CA LEU A 19 -7.49 -2.15 -3.89
C LEU A 19 -8.79 -2.33 -4.68
N LEU A 20 -9.24 -1.23 -5.29
CA LEU A 20 -10.49 -1.16 -6.05
C LEU A 20 -10.42 -1.92 -7.38
N ASP A 21 -9.22 -2.33 -7.83
CA ASP A 21 -9.07 -3.16 -9.02
C ASP A 21 -9.88 -4.47 -8.88
N SER A 22 -9.95 -5.01 -7.65
CA SER A 22 -10.69 -6.23 -7.30
C SER A 22 -12.19 -6.04 -7.03
N MET A 23 -12.69 -4.79 -6.99
CA MET A 23 -14.12 -4.54 -6.74
C MET A 23 -14.97 -5.00 -7.91
N GLU A 24 -16.03 -5.76 -7.65
CA GLU A 24 -17.00 -6.19 -8.67
C GLU A 24 -17.65 -4.98 -9.36
N GLU A 25 -17.91 -5.08 -10.66
CA GLU A 25 -18.45 -3.95 -11.45
C GLU A 25 -19.83 -3.48 -10.96
N GLU A 26 -20.65 -4.40 -10.45
CA GLU A 26 -21.93 -4.09 -9.82
C GLU A 26 -21.75 -3.21 -8.57
N THR A 27 -20.85 -3.60 -7.67
CA THR A 27 -20.51 -2.81 -6.47
C THR A 27 -19.88 -1.47 -6.84
N TRP A 28 -19.04 -1.44 -7.88
CA TRP A 28 -18.37 -0.22 -8.35
C TRP A 28 -19.34 0.86 -8.83
N THR A 29 -20.45 0.45 -9.47
CA THR A 29 -21.45 1.33 -10.09
C THR A 29 -22.66 1.60 -9.20
N MET A 30 -22.90 0.78 -8.19
CA MET A 30 -24.00 0.97 -7.25
C MET A 30 -23.76 2.18 -6.32
N PRO A 31 -24.77 3.04 -6.10
CA PRO A 31 -24.73 4.07 -5.06
C PRO A 31 -24.39 3.52 -3.67
N ILE A 32 -23.51 4.21 -2.93
CA ILE A 32 -23.09 3.75 -1.59
C ILE A 32 -24.17 3.91 -0.51
N GLY A 33 -25.33 4.45 -0.89
CA GLY A 33 -26.48 4.70 -0.04
C GLY A 33 -27.55 5.48 -0.79
N LEU A 34 -28.73 5.64 -0.17
CA LEU A 34 -29.81 6.45 -0.74
C LEU A 34 -29.32 7.89 -0.96
N ASP A 35 -29.52 8.40 -2.18
CA ASP A 35 -29.11 9.75 -2.62
C ASP A 35 -27.60 10.05 -2.48
N LYS A 36 -26.77 9.01 -2.43
CA LYS A 36 -25.30 9.13 -2.43
C LYS A 36 -24.72 8.70 -3.77
N TRP A 37 -23.50 9.14 -4.03
CA TRP A 37 -22.72 8.69 -5.18
C TRP A 37 -22.32 7.22 -5.07
N SER A 38 -22.05 6.60 -6.21
CA SER A 38 -21.35 5.32 -6.33
C SER A 38 -19.85 5.46 -6.05
N CYS A 39 -19.17 4.33 -5.86
CA CYS A 39 -17.70 4.30 -5.76
C CYS A 39 -17.05 5.00 -6.96
N ARG A 40 -17.54 4.71 -8.16
CA ARG A 40 -17.08 5.31 -9.42
C ARG A 40 -17.15 6.84 -9.43
N GLU A 41 -18.26 7.41 -8.99
CA GLU A 41 -18.45 8.86 -8.93
C GLU A 41 -17.56 9.51 -7.87
N ILE A 42 -17.38 8.85 -6.72
CA ILE A 42 -16.46 9.32 -5.66
C ILE A 42 -15.01 9.35 -6.16
N ILE A 43 -14.55 8.32 -6.88
CA ILE A 43 -13.19 8.31 -7.44
C ILE A 43 -13.01 9.42 -8.50
N ALA A 44 -14.01 9.62 -9.37
CA ALA A 44 -13.97 10.71 -10.34
C ALA A 44 -13.93 12.08 -9.66
N HIS A 45 -14.69 12.26 -8.57
CA HIS A 45 -14.70 13.47 -7.74
C HIS A 45 -13.31 13.79 -7.17
N ILE A 46 -12.67 12.84 -6.49
CA ILE A 46 -11.33 13.05 -5.92
C ILE A 46 -10.31 13.33 -7.03
N MET A 47 -10.35 12.57 -8.12
CA MET A 47 -9.47 12.81 -9.27
C MET A 47 -9.68 14.21 -9.87
N ASN A 48 -10.91 14.72 -9.92
CA ASN A 48 -11.18 16.05 -10.46
C ASN A 48 -10.57 17.14 -9.58
N TRP A 49 -10.57 16.96 -8.25
CA TRP A 49 -9.85 17.84 -7.33
C TRP A 49 -8.33 17.77 -7.51
N ASP A 50 -7.76 16.58 -7.72
CA ASP A 50 -6.33 16.45 -8.04
C ASP A 50 -5.97 17.19 -9.34
N LYS A 51 -6.84 17.09 -10.36
CA LYS A 51 -6.69 17.82 -11.63
C LYS A 51 -6.72 19.34 -11.38
N HIS A 52 -7.63 19.85 -10.55
CA HIS A 52 -7.71 21.28 -10.21
C HIS A 52 -6.52 21.77 -9.40
N LEU A 53 -6.02 20.96 -8.45
CA LEU A 53 -4.81 21.27 -7.71
C LEU A 53 -3.61 21.45 -8.67
N LEU A 54 -3.48 20.55 -9.65
CA LEU A 54 -2.45 20.60 -10.68
C LEU A 54 -2.60 21.78 -11.65
N SER A 55 -3.81 22.04 -12.15
CA SER A 55 -4.03 22.96 -13.26
C SER A 55 -4.29 24.41 -12.85
N ALA A 56 -4.71 24.65 -11.60
CA ALA A 56 -5.09 25.98 -11.13
C ALA A 56 -4.39 26.37 -9.82
N VAL A 57 -4.50 25.54 -8.77
CA VAL A 57 -4.04 25.95 -7.42
C VAL A 57 -2.52 26.06 -7.34
N ILE A 58 -1.78 25.04 -7.77
CA ILE A 58 -0.31 25.06 -7.74
C ILE A 58 0.26 26.17 -8.64
N PRO A 59 -0.23 26.37 -9.89
CA PRO A 59 0.16 27.52 -10.70
C PRO A 59 -0.06 28.87 -10.00
N SER A 60 -1.23 29.13 -9.41
CA SER A 60 -1.49 30.37 -8.68
C SER A 60 -0.52 30.56 -7.50
N ILE A 61 -0.18 29.50 -6.77
CA ILE A 61 0.84 29.56 -5.71
C ILE A 61 2.22 29.90 -6.27
N LYS A 62 2.61 29.35 -7.43
CA LYS A 62 3.88 29.70 -8.08
C LYS A 62 3.94 31.16 -8.50
N ASP A 63 2.81 31.71 -8.93
CA ASP A 63 2.65 33.12 -9.34
C ASP A 63 2.41 34.09 -8.17
N GLU A 64 2.49 33.59 -6.93
CA GLU A 64 2.29 34.36 -5.70
C GLU A 64 0.87 34.91 -5.50
N GLU A 65 -0.09 34.28 -6.15
CA GLU A 65 -1.51 34.57 -6.01
C GLU A 65 -2.17 33.69 -4.93
N GLY A 66 -3.40 34.05 -4.57
CA GLY A 66 -4.25 33.21 -3.73
C GLY A 66 -4.72 31.95 -4.44
N MET A 67 -5.05 30.93 -3.66
CA MET A 67 -5.68 29.71 -4.15
C MET A 67 -7.15 29.98 -4.45
N HIS A 68 -7.60 29.61 -5.64
CA HIS A 68 -8.98 29.75 -6.06
C HIS A 68 -9.65 28.38 -6.22
N PHE A 69 -10.75 28.17 -5.50
CA PHE A 69 -11.58 26.96 -5.57
C PHE A 69 -12.96 27.32 -6.14
N PRO A 70 -13.45 26.57 -7.14
CA PRO A 70 -14.75 26.82 -7.75
C PRO A 70 -15.91 26.49 -6.80
N ASP A 71 -17.12 26.89 -7.19
CA ASP A 71 -18.34 26.43 -6.53
C ASP A 71 -18.39 24.90 -6.54
N PHE A 72 -18.55 24.31 -5.36
CA PHE A 72 -18.38 22.87 -5.17
C PHE A 72 -19.43 22.04 -5.92
N ASP A 73 -20.70 22.44 -5.87
CA ASP A 73 -21.80 21.68 -6.48
C ASP A 73 -21.63 21.48 -8.00
N PRO A 74 -21.47 22.54 -8.82
CA PRO A 74 -21.28 22.36 -10.26
C PRO A 74 -19.95 21.67 -10.57
N PHE A 75 -18.89 21.93 -9.81
CA PHE A 75 -17.59 21.30 -10.01
C PHE A 75 -17.63 19.79 -9.75
N ASN A 76 -18.31 19.37 -8.69
CA ASN A 76 -18.49 17.97 -8.34
C ASN A 76 -19.45 17.26 -9.31
N GLU A 77 -20.49 17.95 -9.79
CA GLU A 77 -21.42 17.38 -10.77
C GLU A 77 -20.73 17.12 -12.12
N MET A 78 -19.73 17.94 -12.51
CA MET A 78 -18.89 17.63 -13.68
C MET A 78 -18.14 16.30 -13.50
N ALA A 79 -17.60 16.04 -12.31
CA ALA A 79 -16.92 14.80 -12.01
C ALA A 79 -17.88 13.59 -12.02
N ALA A 80 -19.07 13.74 -11.46
CA ALA A 80 -20.11 12.72 -11.50
C ALA A 80 -20.57 12.42 -12.94
N ASN A 81 -20.75 13.44 -13.78
CA ASN A 81 -21.10 13.27 -15.19
C ASN A 81 -19.98 12.58 -15.98
N TYR A 82 -18.72 12.92 -15.71
CA TYR A 82 -17.59 12.22 -16.30
C TYR A 82 -17.55 10.75 -15.87
N ALA A 83 -17.80 10.45 -14.60
CA ALA A 83 -17.99 9.08 -14.14
C ALA A 83 -19.11 8.39 -14.92
N ARG A 84 -20.24 9.03 -15.19
CA ARG A 84 -21.37 8.44 -15.95
C ARG A 84 -21.17 8.39 -17.48
N SER A 85 -20.07 8.89 -18.01
CA SER A 85 -19.84 9.04 -19.46
C SER A 85 -19.65 7.74 -20.25
N GLY A 86 -19.48 6.60 -19.56
CA GLY A 86 -19.16 5.32 -20.18
C GLY A 86 -17.70 4.89 -20.07
N ILE A 87 -16.83 5.68 -19.42
CA ILE A 87 -15.44 5.29 -19.09
C ILE A 87 -15.39 3.92 -18.37
N SER A 88 -14.43 3.04 -18.65
CA SER A 88 -14.34 1.78 -17.90
C SER A 88 -13.79 1.98 -16.47
N LYS A 89 -14.07 1.05 -15.55
CA LYS A 89 -13.44 1.03 -14.21
C LYS A 89 -11.92 1.13 -14.30
N ASN A 90 -11.31 0.31 -15.15
CA ASN A 90 -9.86 0.24 -15.30
C ASN A 90 -9.27 1.56 -15.82
N GLU A 91 -9.92 2.21 -16.79
CA GLU A 91 -9.49 3.52 -17.29
C GLU A 91 -9.61 4.60 -16.23
N LEU A 92 -10.75 4.66 -15.50
CA LEU A 92 -10.94 5.66 -14.44
C LEU A 92 -9.92 5.50 -13.31
N LEU A 93 -9.69 4.25 -12.85
CA LEU A 93 -8.67 3.97 -11.83
C LEU A 93 -7.27 4.29 -12.33
N HIS A 94 -6.96 4.01 -13.60
CA HIS A 94 -5.68 4.37 -14.21
C HIS A 94 -5.48 5.89 -14.26
N GLU A 95 -6.48 6.64 -14.73
CA GLU A 95 -6.43 8.11 -14.73
C GLU A 95 -6.27 8.69 -13.32
N ALA A 96 -7.00 8.16 -12.33
CA ALA A 96 -6.91 8.62 -10.95
C ALA A 96 -5.51 8.37 -10.36
N LYS A 97 -4.98 7.15 -10.49
CA LYS A 97 -3.62 6.78 -10.04
C LYS A 97 -2.55 7.66 -10.71
N LYS A 98 -2.66 7.84 -12.03
CA LYS A 98 -1.73 8.68 -12.81
C LYS A 98 -1.78 10.14 -12.37
N THR A 99 -2.99 10.69 -12.20
CA THR A 99 -3.19 12.08 -11.75
C THR A 99 -2.58 12.30 -10.37
N ARG A 100 -2.87 11.43 -9.40
CA ARG A 100 -2.31 11.53 -8.06
C ARG A 100 -0.79 11.41 -8.07
N LYS A 101 -0.22 10.44 -8.80
CA LYS A 101 1.24 10.28 -8.93
C LYS A 101 1.91 11.54 -9.50
N GLN A 102 1.30 12.17 -10.51
CA GLN A 102 1.77 13.44 -11.05
C GLN A 102 1.72 14.56 -10.00
N LEU A 103 0.61 14.68 -9.27
CA LEU A 103 0.44 15.68 -8.21
C LEU A 103 1.49 15.50 -7.09
N ILE A 104 1.74 14.28 -6.65
CA ILE A 104 2.79 13.98 -5.66
C ILE A 104 4.18 14.37 -6.17
N SER A 105 4.52 14.07 -7.44
CA SER A 105 5.79 14.49 -8.05
C SER A 105 5.96 15.99 -7.99
N VAL A 106 4.94 16.75 -8.42
CA VAL A 106 4.97 18.21 -8.40
C VAL A 106 5.11 18.75 -6.98
N LEU A 107 4.36 18.22 -6.01
CA LEU A 107 4.45 18.65 -4.61
C LEU A 107 5.83 18.39 -3.98
N ASN A 108 6.48 17.29 -4.33
CA ASN A 108 7.83 16.99 -3.86
C ASN A 108 8.89 17.91 -4.46
N GLU A 109 8.73 18.29 -5.74
CA GLU A 109 9.62 19.20 -6.46
C GLU A 109 9.45 20.68 -6.06
N LEU A 110 8.30 21.04 -5.46
CA LEU A 110 8.06 22.41 -5.00
C LEU A 110 9.02 22.81 -3.86
N PRO A 111 9.61 24.02 -3.91
CA PRO A 111 10.37 24.57 -2.81
C PRO A 111 9.51 24.66 -1.54
N ASP A 112 10.12 24.34 -0.40
CA ASP A 112 9.44 24.40 0.90
C ASP A 112 8.81 25.78 1.15
N GLU A 113 9.48 26.86 0.75
CA GLU A 113 8.93 28.21 0.82
C GLU A 113 7.53 28.32 0.18
N GLN A 114 7.33 27.75 -1.02
CA GLN A 114 6.02 27.80 -1.70
C GLN A 114 4.97 26.92 -1.01
N LEU A 115 5.38 25.83 -0.38
CA LEU A 115 4.48 24.93 0.34
C LEU A 115 4.01 25.54 1.68
N TYR A 116 4.90 26.22 2.40
CA TYR A 116 4.63 26.78 3.72
C TYR A 116 4.16 28.24 3.69
N ARG A 117 4.41 28.99 2.61
CA ARG A 117 4.05 30.40 2.51
C ARG A 117 2.55 30.60 2.76
N PRO A 118 2.16 31.56 3.63
CA PRO A 118 0.77 31.94 3.79
C PRO A 118 0.16 32.39 2.47
N ALA A 119 -0.99 31.85 2.13
CA ALA A 119 -1.73 32.19 0.92
C ALA A 119 -3.22 32.31 1.25
N SER A 120 -3.96 33.13 0.50
CA SER A 120 -5.42 33.15 0.67
C SER A 120 -6.06 31.93 -0.02
N SER A 121 -7.19 31.46 0.47
CA SER A 121 -8.10 30.53 -0.19
C SER A 121 -9.43 31.26 -0.41
N ASN A 122 -9.78 31.53 -1.67
CA ASN A 122 -10.95 32.35 -2.03
C ASN A 122 -11.03 33.68 -1.26
N GLY A 123 -9.88 34.35 -1.09
CA GLY A 123 -9.77 35.63 -0.38
C GLY A 123 -9.70 35.54 1.15
N GLN A 124 -9.90 34.37 1.76
CA GLN A 124 -9.70 34.17 3.20
C GLN A 124 -8.27 33.73 3.49
N THR A 125 -7.66 34.21 4.57
CA THR A 125 -6.26 33.88 4.92
C THR A 125 -6.12 32.81 5.99
N HIS A 126 -7.22 32.47 6.68
CA HIS A 126 -7.23 31.49 7.77
C HIS A 126 -8.45 30.59 7.66
N CYS A 127 -8.32 29.35 8.11
CA CYS A 127 -9.44 28.44 8.25
C CYS A 127 -10.45 28.97 9.29
N PRO A 128 -11.74 29.12 8.93
CA PRO A 128 -12.75 29.66 9.85
C PRO A 128 -13.03 28.76 11.05
N HIS A 129 -12.70 27.46 10.96
CA HIS A 129 -12.94 26.49 12.03
C HIS A 129 -11.76 26.34 12.98
N THR A 130 -10.54 26.37 12.47
CA THR A 130 -9.33 26.10 13.27
C THR A 130 -8.52 27.36 13.58
N GLY A 131 -8.75 28.45 12.85
CA GLY A 131 -7.91 29.65 12.90
C GLY A 131 -6.51 29.46 12.33
N THR A 132 -6.22 28.31 11.72
CA THR A 132 -4.91 28.03 11.13
C THR A 132 -4.74 28.85 9.85
N PRO A 133 -3.61 29.53 9.63
CA PRO A 133 -3.33 30.22 8.37
C PRO A 133 -3.32 29.24 7.21
N TYR A 134 -3.92 29.63 6.09
CA TYR A 134 -3.86 28.83 4.87
C TYR A 134 -2.47 28.87 4.26
N SER A 135 -2.02 27.71 3.81
CA SER A 135 -0.87 27.51 2.93
C SER A 135 -1.19 26.33 2.00
N LEU A 136 -0.41 26.13 0.94
CA LEU A 136 -0.59 24.97 0.07
C LEU A 136 -0.47 23.68 0.88
N LEU A 137 0.52 23.57 1.77
CA LEU A 137 0.69 22.36 2.60
C LEU A 137 -0.51 22.12 3.54
N TYR A 138 -1.09 23.18 4.11
CA TYR A 138 -2.30 23.04 4.93
C TYR A 138 -3.49 22.54 4.09
N ILE A 139 -3.67 23.07 2.87
CA ILE A 139 -4.71 22.60 1.97
C ILE A 139 -4.50 21.12 1.61
N ILE A 140 -3.27 20.69 1.28
CA ILE A 140 -2.98 19.28 1.03
C ILE A 140 -3.33 18.42 2.25
N LEU A 141 -3.03 18.88 3.47
CA LEU A 141 -3.45 18.17 4.69
C LEU A 141 -4.98 18.04 4.77
N GLU A 142 -5.76 19.10 4.49
CA GLU A 142 -7.22 19.01 4.47
C GLU A 142 -7.72 17.99 3.43
N PHE A 143 -7.07 17.93 2.27
CA PHE A 143 -7.34 16.91 1.25
C PHE A 143 -7.04 15.48 1.73
N THR A 144 -6.03 15.28 2.60
CA THR A 144 -5.83 13.94 3.21
C THR A 144 -7.02 13.49 4.06
N TYR A 145 -7.64 14.42 4.81
CA TYR A 145 -8.84 14.11 5.61
C TYR A 145 -10.06 13.87 4.73
N HIS A 146 -10.22 14.68 3.67
CA HIS A 146 -11.26 14.52 2.66
C HIS A 146 -11.18 13.15 1.98
N ASP A 147 -9.99 12.77 1.49
CA ASP A 147 -9.78 11.49 0.85
C ASP A 147 -10.10 10.36 1.83
N ARG A 148 -9.61 10.45 3.07
CA ARG A 148 -9.88 9.43 4.09
C ARG A 148 -11.37 9.30 4.42
N HIS A 149 -12.12 10.40 4.41
CA HIS A 149 -13.56 10.38 4.59
C HIS A 149 -14.26 9.56 3.49
N HIS A 150 -13.92 9.81 2.23
CA HIS A 150 -14.50 9.10 1.09
C HIS A 150 -14.01 7.66 0.96
N GLN A 151 -12.74 7.40 1.26
CA GLN A 151 -12.24 6.04 1.42
C GLN A 151 -13.14 5.29 2.40
N LYS A 152 -13.29 5.79 3.63
CA LYS A 152 -14.14 5.15 4.64
C LYS A 152 -15.58 4.90 4.17
N GLN A 153 -16.18 5.85 3.45
CA GLN A 153 -17.51 5.66 2.88
C GLN A 153 -17.59 4.48 1.91
N ILE A 154 -16.61 4.36 1.00
CA ILE A 154 -16.50 3.24 0.06
C ILE A 154 -16.23 1.94 0.81
N GLU A 155 -15.36 1.98 1.82
CA GLU A 155 -14.96 0.82 2.63
C GLU A 155 -16.14 0.25 3.43
N ASP A 156 -16.91 1.12 4.09
CA ASP A 156 -18.10 0.76 4.86
C ASP A 156 -19.19 0.16 3.95
N PHE A 157 -19.33 0.69 2.73
CA PHE A 157 -20.26 0.19 1.73
C PHE A 157 -19.83 -1.15 1.12
N TRP A 158 -18.56 -1.28 0.76
CA TRP A 158 -18.03 -2.48 0.14
C TRP A 158 -18.01 -3.68 1.10
N GLY A 159 -17.83 -3.42 2.39
CA GLY A 159 -17.85 -4.43 3.45
C GLY A 159 -16.58 -5.29 3.44
N ASN A 160 -15.60 -4.95 4.30
CA ASN A 160 -14.30 -5.64 4.47
C ASN A 160 -13.75 -6.22 3.15
N PRO A 161 -13.08 -5.40 2.33
CA PRO A 161 -12.59 -5.86 1.05
C PRO A 161 -11.60 -7.01 1.20
N PRO A 162 -11.48 -7.82 0.14
CA PRO A 162 -10.65 -8.99 0.17
C PRO A 162 -9.21 -8.61 0.51
N ILE A 163 -8.62 -9.40 1.40
CA ILE A 163 -7.17 -9.38 1.60
C ILE A 163 -6.56 -9.71 0.24
N TYR A 164 -5.76 -8.79 -0.29
CA TYR A 164 -5.05 -8.98 -1.56
C TYR A 164 -3.59 -9.32 -1.30
N ILE A 165 -2.98 -10.04 -2.23
CA ILE A 165 -1.56 -10.36 -2.22
C ILE A 165 -0.89 -9.64 -3.39
N LYS A 166 0.22 -8.94 -3.12
CA LYS A 166 1.05 -8.30 -4.15
C LYS A 166 2.52 -8.64 -3.92
N GLN A 167 3.29 -8.73 -5.00
CA GLN A 167 4.74 -8.75 -4.93
C GLN A 167 5.26 -7.39 -4.47
N ALA A 168 6.26 -7.42 -3.60
CA ALA A 168 6.91 -6.22 -3.10
C ALA A 168 7.70 -5.50 -4.19
N ASP A 169 7.70 -4.18 -4.12
CA ASP A 169 8.48 -3.28 -4.97
C ASP A 169 8.94 -2.08 -4.12
N GLU A 170 9.68 -1.14 -4.71
CA GLU A 170 10.17 0.05 -4.00
C GLU A 170 9.05 0.91 -3.39
N GLU A 171 7.86 0.94 -3.99
CA GLU A 171 6.74 1.77 -3.53
C GLU A 171 6.15 1.27 -2.20
N ASN A 172 6.34 -0.02 -1.87
CA ASN A 172 5.76 -0.64 -0.67
C ASN A 172 6.80 -1.10 0.37
N ILE A 173 8.08 -0.86 0.12
CA ILE A 173 9.18 -1.29 1.01
C ILE A 173 9.06 -0.77 2.44
N GLU A 174 8.56 0.46 2.60
CA GLU A 174 8.37 1.08 3.92
C GLU A 174 7.41 0.25 4.79
N GLY A 175 6.23 -0.07 4.26
CA GLY A 175 5.21 -0.84 4.99
C GLY A 175 5.63 -2.28 5.29
N ILE A 176 6.32 -2.92 4.34
CA ILE A 176 6.84 -4.28 4.51
C ILE A 176 7.97 -4.30 5.53
N SER A 177 8.86 -3.29 5.54
CA SER A 177 9.94 -3.20 6.52
C SER A 177 9.43 -3.14 7.96
N HIS A 178 8.26 -2.52 8.18
CA HIS A 178 7.61 -2.53 9.49
C HIS A 178 7.17 -3.93 9.90
N LEU A 179 6.53 -4.69 8.99
CA LEU A 179 6.16 -6.08 9.27
C LEU A 179 7.39 -6.96 9.51
N PHE A 180 8.47 -6.75 8.75
CA PHE A 180 9.71 -7.49 8.89
C PHE A 180 10.41 -7.20 10.22
N ASP A 181 10.40 -5.94 10.68
CA ASP A 181 10.90 -5.59 12.01
C ASP A 181 10.08 -6.26 13.12
N LEU A 182 8.75 -6.28 13.01
CA LEU A 182 7.88 -7.00 13.95
C LEU A 182 8.11 -8.51 13.94
N TYR A 183 8.42 -9.09 12.78
CA TYR A 183 8.85 -10.47 12.65
C TYR A 183 10.17 -10.73 13.39
N ARG A 184 11.17 -9.84 13.25
CA ARG A 184 12.44 -9.94 13.99
C ARG A 184 12.24 -9.85 15.50
N VAL A 185 11.42 -8.91 15.95
CA VAL A 185 11.04 -8.77 17.37
C VAL A 185 10.32 -10.02 17.90
N PHE A 186 9.50 -10.67 17.07
CA PHE A 186 8.87 -11.95 17.42
C PHE A 186 9.90 -13.07 17.66
N TYR A 187 11.08 -12.99 17.03
CA TYR A 187 12.24 -13.85 17.28
C TYR A 187 13.28 -13.21 18.22
N GLU A 188 12.80 -12.39 19.17
CA GLU A 188 13.59 -11.84 20.30
C GLU A 188 14.74 -10.90 19.90
N GLN A 189 14.71 -10.36 18.68
CA GLN A 189 15.63 -9.30 18.27
C GLN A 189 15.16 -7.92 18.76
N LEU A 190 16.11 -7.00 18.94
CA LEU A 190 15.77 -5.59 19.15
C LEU A 190 15.19 -4.99 17.87
N SER A 191 14.18 -4.13 18.03
CA SER A 191 13.59 -3.39 16.90
C SER A 191 14.65 -2.49 16.27
N ASP A 192 14.78 -2.59 14.95
CA ASP A 192 15.61 -1.73 14.12
C ASP A 192 14.95 -1.61 12.74
N ARG A 193 14.06 -0.62 12.63
CA ARG A 193 13.29 -0.36 11.40
C ARG A 193 14.17 0.11 10.25
N ALA A 194 15.19 0.92 10.54
CA ALA A 194 16.10 1.42 9.53
C ALA A 194 16.92 0.28 8.93
N GLY A 195 17.47 -0.60 9.78
CA GLY A 195 18.16 -1.81 9.35
C GLY A 195 17.23 -2.77 8.60
N ALA A 196 16.00 -2.98 9.06
CA ALA A 196 14.99 -3.79 8.37
C ALA A 196 14.72 -3.28 6.95
N LYS A 197 14.51 -1.97 6.78
CA LYS A 197 14.28 -1.34 5.47
C LYS A 197 15.49 -1.50 4.56
N THR A 198 16.69 -1.19 5.04
CA THR A 198 17.93 -1.33 4.28
C THR A 198 18.14 -2.78 3.83
N PHE A 199 17.96 -3.74 4.76
CA PHE A 199 18.12 -5.16 4.46
C PHE A 199 17.17 -5.63 3.35
N LEU A 200 15.87 -5.33 3.47
CA LEU A 200 14.91 -5.74 2.44
C LEU A 200 15.16 -5.05 1.09
N LYS A 201 15.49 -3.76 1.11
CA LYS A 201 15.78 -2.99 -0.10
C LYS A 201 16.94 -3.60 -0.89
N GLU A 202 18.05 -3.94 -0.22
CA GLU A 202 19.19 -4.59 -0.89
C GLU A 202 18.82 -5.93 -1.53
N ARG A 203 17.99 -6.76 -0.87
CA ARG A 203 17.58 -8.06 -1.42
C ARG A 203 16.70 -7.88 -2.67
N LEU A 204 15.85 -6.86 -2.68
CA LEU A 204 15.01 -6.53 -3.85
C LEU A 204 15.87 -5.99 -5.01
N GLU A 205 16.77 -5.04 -4.74
CA GLU A 205 17.64 -4.43 -5.75
C GLU A 205 18.58 -5.44 -6.42
N LYS A 206 19.06 -6.42 -5.65
CA LYS A 206 19.94 -7.49 -6.16
C LYS A 206 19.19 -8.71 -6.70
N GLU A 207 17.85 -8.68 -6.70
CA GLU A 207 16.99 -9.79 -7.08
C GLU A 207 17.31 -11.10 -6.30
N GLU A 208 17.77 -10.95 -5.05
CA GLU A 208 18.19 -12.05 -4.18
C GLU A 208 16.99 -12.72 -3.48
N SER A 209 15.85 -12.05 -3.40
CA SER A 209 14.64 -12.60 -2.79
C SER A 209 13.38 -12.09 -3.46
N VAL A 210 12.30 -12.85 -3.35
CA VAL A 210 10.95 -12.45 -3.75
C VAL A 210 10.11 -12.31 -2.49
N ILE A 211 9.48 -11.15 -2.32
CA ILE A 211 8.63 -10.86 -1.18
C ILE A 211 7.22 -10.67 -1.68
N PHE A 212 6.25 -11.33 -1.04
CA PHE A 212 4.83 -11.04 -1.22
C PHE A 212 4.26 -10.52 0.08
N PHE A 213 3.39 -9.53 0.02
CA PHE A 213 2.69 -9.01 1.17
C PHE A 213 1.18 -9.15 1.01
N ALA A 214 0.52 -9.34 2.14
CA ALA A 214 -0.92 -9.31 2.27
C ALA A 214 -1.31 -7.98 2.89
N ALA A 215 -2.33 -7.33 2.32
CA ALA A 215 -2.85 -6.09 2.86
C ALA A 215 -4.37 -6.03 2.70
N ASP A 216 -4.99 -5.17 3.50
CA ASP A 216 -6.36 -4.71 3.35
C ASP A 216 -6.37 -3.18 3.50
N LEU A 217 -7.55 -2.59 3.65
CA LEU A 217 -7.72 -1.14 3.81
C LEU A 217 -7.09 -0.55 5.07
N GLN A 218 -6.86 -1.38 6.09
CA GLN A 218 -6.26 -0.97 7.35
C GLN A 218 -4.73 -1.00 7.27
N GLY A 219 -4.17 -1.52 6.16
CA GLY A 219 -2.76 -1.53 5.86
C GLY A 219 -2.21 -2.95 5.68
N TYR A 220 -0.90 -3.08 5.88
CA TYR A 220 -0.19 -4.33 5.70
C TYR A 220 -0.55 -5.31 6.83
N LEU A 221 -0.94 -6.53 6.48
CA LEU A 221 -1.42 -7.56 7.39
C LEU A 221 -0.39 -8.67 7.63
N GLY A 222 0.47 -8.93 6.64
CA GLY A 222 1.49 -9.96 6.71
C GLY A 222 2.35 -10.00 5.46
N PHE A 223 3.42 -10.79 5.49
CA PHE A 223 4.29 -11.00 4.35
C PHE A 223 4.88 -12.40 4.34
N VAL A 224 5.36 -12.82 3.18
CA VAL A 224 6.20 -14.00 2.98
C VAL A 224 7.42 -13.61 2.15
N GLN A 225 8.60 -14.12 2.50
CA GLN A 225 9.85 -13.91 1.77
C GLN A 225 10.45 -15.24 1.32
N LEU A 226 10.79 -15.31 0.04
CA LEU A 226 11.29 -16.49 -0.65
C LEU A 226 12.71 -16.22 -1.17
N TYR A 227 13.63 -17.15 -0.93
CA TYR A 227 14.97 -17.13 -1.53
C TYR A 227 15.10 -18.22 -2.59
N PRO A 228 15.68 -17.91 -3.76
CA PRO A 228 15.89 -18.90 -4.80
C PRO A 228 16.99 -19.87 -4.38
N THR A 229 16.80 -21.15 -4.66
CA THR A 229 17.83 -22.18 -4.54
C THR A 229 17.70 -23.18 -5.69
N PHE A 230 18.58 -24.18 -5.72
CA PHE A 230 18.59 -25.21 -6.74
C PHE A 230 18.78 -26.58 -6.11
N SER A 231 17.99 -27.56 -6.57
CA SER A 231 18.23 -28.95 -6.25
C SER A 231 19.17 -29.53 -7.30
N SER A 232 20.42 -29.78 -6.93
CA SER A 232 21.39 -30.44 -7.82
C SER A 232 20.97 -31.86 -8.21
N ILE A 233 20.16 -32.53 -7.37
CA ILE A 233 19.67 -33.89 -7.64
C ILE A 233 18.66 -33.90 -8.80
N SER A 234 17.72 -32.96 -8.82
CA SER A 234 16.72 -32.85 -9.90
C SER A 234 17.10 -31.84 -10.98
N MET A 235 18.21 -31.12 -10.81
CA MET A 235 18.66 -30.03 -11.69
C MET A 235 17.55 -28.99 -11.96
N GLN A 236 16.76 -28.69 -10.92
CA GLN A 236 15.63 -27.75 -10.99
C GLN A 236 15.79 -26.67 -9.93
N ARG A 237 15.19 -25.51 -10.20
CA ARG A 237 14.99 -24.47 -9.19
C ARG A 237 14.16 -25.02 -8.03
N ALA A 238 14.41 -24.51 -6.84
CA ALA A 238 13.52 -24.63 -5.70
C ALA A 238 13.45 -23.27 -4.99
N TRP A 239 12.49 -23.10 -4.09
CA TRP A 239 12.37 -21.91 -3.26
C TRP A 239 12.51 -22.28 -1.78
N VAL A 240 13.18 -21.43 -1.02
CA VAL A 240 13.14 -21.48 0.43
C VAL A 240 12.20 -20.40 0.91
N LEU A 241 11.07 -20.77 1.50
CA LEU A 241 10.23 -19.85 2.26
C LEU A 241 10.92 -19.61 3.59
N ASN A 242 11.59 -18.46 3.68
CA ASN A 242 12.44 -18.12 4.81
C ASN A 242 11.63 -17.43 5.91
N ASP A 243 10.81 -16.45 5.53
CA ASP A 243 10.08 -15.64 6.48
C ASP A 243 8.59 -15.68 6.14
N LEU A 244 7.75 -15.95 7.14
CA LEU A 244 6.30 -15.79 7.08
C LEU A 244 5.84 -15.12 8.36
N TYR A 245 5.17 -13.99 8.22
CA TYR A 245 4.64 -13.25 9.36
C TYR A 245 3.25 -12.70 9.07
N VAL A 246 2.38 -12.76 10.07
CA VAL A 246 1.06 -12.15 10.07
C VAL A 246 0.89 -11.39 11.37
N LEU A 247 0.51 -10.11 11.27
CA LEU A 247 0.19 -9.25 12.41
C LEU A 247 -0.76 -9.97 13.36
N THR A 248 -0.52 -9.83 14.66
CA THR A 248 -1.33 -10.50 15.69
C THR A 248 -2.83 -10.20 15.53
N GLY A 249 -3.20 -8.95 15.26
CA GLY A 249 -4.59 -8.54 15.01
C GLY A 249 -5.18 -9.04 13.68
N ALA A 250 -4.35 -9.52 12.76
CA ALA A 250 -4.76 -10.07 11.47
C ALA A 250 -4.79 -11.61 11.43
N ARG A 251 -4.40 -12.28 12.53
CA ARG A 251 -4.41 -13.75 12.62
C ARG A 251 -5.85 -14.28 12.62
N ASN A 252 -5.99 -15.56 12.22
CA ASN A 252 -7.29 -16.24 12.05
C ASN A 252 -8.21 -15.64 10.97
N ARG A 253 -7.75 -14.66 10.19
CA ARG A 253 -8.47 -14.08 9.03
C ARG A 253 -8.09 -14.72 7.69
N GLY A 254 -7.37 -15.85 7.70
CA GLY A 254 -6.92 -16.53 6.48
C GLY A 254 -5.68 -15.92 5.80
N VAL A 255 -5.14 -14.80 6.26
CA VAL A 255 -3.97 -14.09 5.70
C VAL A 255 -2.80 -15.03 5.40
N GLY A 256 -2.38 -15.84 6.39
CA GLY A 256 -1.27 -16.77 6.20
C GLY A 256 -1.54 -17.86 5.16
N SER A 257 -2.80 -18.24 4.96
CA SER A 257 -3.17 -19.20 3.90
C SER A 257 -3.10 -18.55 2.52
N LEU A 258 -3.51 -17.29 2.38
CA LEU A 258 -3.40 -16.55 1.12
C LEU A 258 -1.93 -16.37 0.72
N LEU A 259 -1.06 -16.00 1.68
CA LEU A 259 0.37 -15.87 1.44
C LEU A 259 1.01 -17.20 1.00
N LEU A 260 0.69 -18.31 1.65
CA LEU A 260 1.22 -19.63 1.27
C LEU A 260 0.74 -20.10 -0.10
N ASN A 261 -0.55 -19.95 -0.39
CA ASN A 261 -1.10 -20.29 -1.72
C ASN A 261 -0.39 -19.49 -2.81
N HIS A 262 -0.21 -18.18 -2.61
CA HIS A 262 0.44 -17.34 -3.61
C HIS A 262 1.93 -17.69 -3.79
N ALA A 263 2.63 -18.03 -2.70
CA ALA A 263 4.00 -18.55 -2.79
C ALA A 263 4.07 -19.87 -3.59
N GLN A 264 3.10 -20.77 -3.42
CA GLN A 264 2.99 -22.01 -4.19
C GLN A 264 2.72 -21.76 -5.68
N GLU A 265 1.77 -20.89 -6.00
CA GLU A 265 1.49 -20.47 -7.38
C GLU A 265 2.73 -19.89 -8.04
N PHE A 266 3.45 -19.00 -7.35
CA PHE A 266 4.70 -18.43 -7.83
C PHE A 266 5.79 -19.47 -8.06
N ALA A 267 5.95 -20.43 -7.13
CA ALA A 267 6.92 -21.52 -7.29
C ALA A 267 6.60 -22.39 -8.51
N ILE A 268 5.32 -22.69 -8.76
CA ILE A 268 4.88 -23.44 -9.95
C ILE A 268 5.20 -22.64 -11.23
N GLN A 269 4.84 -21.36 -11.26
CA GLN A 269 5.07 -20.48 -12.42
C GLN A 269 6.55 -20.33 -12.76
N THR A 270 7.43 -20.36 -11.76
CA THR A 270 8.88 -20.26 -11.93
C THR A 270 9.57 -21.61 -12.19
N GLY A 271 8.78 -22.68 -12.41
CA GLY A 271 9.29 -24.01 -12.74
C GLY A 271 10.06 -24.67 -11.58
N ALA A 272 9.74 -24.30 -10.33
CA ALA A 272 10.40 -24.85 -9.17
C ALA A 272 9.90 -26.27 -8.85
N LYS A 273 10.81 -27.13 -8.41
CA LYS A 273 10.48 -28.48 -7.91
C LYS A 273 9.62 -28.43 -6.64
N GLY A 274 9.76 -27.39 -5.84
CA GLY A 274 9.04 -27.25 -4.59
C GLY A 274 9.52 -26.08 -3.73
N ILE A 275 8.91 -25.97 -2.56
CA ILE A 275 9.21 -24.97 -1.55
C ILE A 275 9.62 -25.69 -0.26
N SER A 276 10.78 -25.37 0.29
CA SER A 276 11.19 -25.79 1.63
C SER A 276 11.03 -24.65 2.63
N LEU A 277 10.85 -24.97 3.90
CA LEU A 277 10.81 -24.00 4.99
C LEU A 277 11.35 -24.63 6.27
N SER A 278 11.77 -23.78 7.19
CA SER A 278 12.12 -24.15 8.56
C SER A 278 11.22 -23.39 9.53
N THR A 279 10.87 -24.01 10.65
CA THR A 279 10.11 -23.34 11.72
C THR A 279 10.56 -23.85 13.07
N ALA A 280 10.39 -23.04 14.12
CA ALA A 280 10.75 -23.44 15.47
C ALA A 280 10.02 -24.74 15.87
N ILE A 281 10.72 -25.64 16.55
CA ILE A 281 10.20 -26.96 16.95
C ILE A 281 8.90 -26.83 17.74
N ALA A 282 8.74 -25.80 18.56
CA ALA A 282 7.54 -25.57 19.36
C ALA A 282 6.40 -24.86 18.61
N ASN A 283 6.58 -24.41 17.36
CA ASN A 283 5.61 -23.58 16.64
C ASN A 283 4.49 -24.42 16.00
N GLU A 284 3.70 -25.09 16.83
CA GLU A 284 2.60 -25.97 16.39
C GLU A 284 1.53 -25.24 15.56
N THR A 285 1.34 -23.94 15.79
CA THR A 285 0.42 -23.12 14.99
C THR A 285 0.90 -22.99 13.55
N ALA A 286 2.19 -22.69 13.34
CA ALA A 286 2.76 -22.64 11.99
C ALA A 286 2.78 -24.03 11.34
N LYS A 287 3.17 -25.09 12.07
CA LYS A 287 3.15 -26.47 11.54
C LYS A 287 1.77 -26.91 11.07
N ARG A 288 0.70 -26.61 11.82
CA ARG A 288 -0.68 -26.89 11.38
C ARG A 288 -1.03 -26.15 10.09
N LEU A 289 -0.63 -24.88 9.98
CA LEU A 289 -0.84 -24.10 8.77
C LEU A 289 -0.08 -24.74 7.58
N TYR A 290 1.20 -25.08 7.75
CA TYR A 290 2.00 -25.70 6.70
C TYR A 290 1.43 -27.05 6.25
N ARG A 291 1.07 -27.93 7.18
CA ARG A 291 0.43 -29.23 6.85
C ARG A 291 -0.89 -29.06 6.10
N LYS A 292 -1.71 -28.06 6.48
CA LYS A 292 -2.95 -27.72 5.77
C LYS A 292 -2.69 -27.34 4.30
N HIS A 293 -1.53 -26.75 4.02
CA HIS A 293 -1.09 -26.33 2.69
C HIS A 293 -0.19 -27.36 1.99
N GLY A 294 -0.18 -28.61 2.45
CA GLY A 294 0.53 -29.71 1.77
C GLY A 294 2.03 -29.80 2.06
N TYR A 295 2.56 -28.96 2.95
CA TYR A 295 3.93 -29.13 3.44
C TYR A 295 3.99 -30.35 4.38
N ALA A 296 5.01 -31.18 4.20
CA ALA A 296 5.28 -32.33 5.06
C ALA A 296 6.64 -32.16 5.75
N GLU A 297 6.79 -32.76 6.93
CA GLU A 297 8.09 -32.86 7.59
C GLU A 297 9.02 -33.76 6.75
N ASP A 298 10.27 -33.34 6.61
CA ASP A 298 11.28 -34.13 5.92
C ASP A 298 11.67 -35.32 6.80
N THR A 299 11.44 -36.53 6.29
CA THR A 299 11.82 -37.80 6.94
C THR A 299 13.03 -38.47 6.30
N HIS A 300 13.61 -37.87 5.25
CA HIS A 300 14.70 -38.44 4.46
C HIS A 300 16.04 -37.77 4.76
N PHE A 301 16.04 -36.50 5.16
CA PHE A 301 17.26 -35.74 5.41
C PHE A 301 17.29 -35.15 6.82
N SER A 302 18.46 -35.18 7.45
CA SER A 302 18.73 -34.49 8.71
C SER A 302 19.26 -33.08 8.45
N HIS A 303 18.79 -32.10 9.22
CA HIS A 303 19.28 -30.72 9.16
C HIS A 303 20.37 -30.47 10.22
N TYR A 304 21.50 -29.92 9.81
CA TYR A 304 22.60 -29.53 10.69
C TYR A 304 22.94 -28.06 10.45
N GLU A 305 23.10 -27.32 11.54
CA GLU A 305 23.43 -25.90 11.51
C GLU A 305 24.73 -25.65 12.28
N LEU A 306 25.66 -24.92 11.67
CA LEU A 306 26.86 -24.41 12.32
C LEU A 306 26.73 -22.89 12.41
N VAL A 307 26.49 -22.38 13.61
CA VAL A 307 26.44 -20.94 13.86
C VAL A 307 27.87 -20.41 13.87
N LEU A 308 28.16 -19.47 12.98
CA LEU A 308 29.44 -18.78 12.91
C LEU A 308 29.32 -17.43 13.64
N THR A 309 30.05 -17.26 14.75
CA THR A 309 30.26 -15.94 15.34
C THR A 309 31.43 -15.28 14.64
N GLY A 310 31.23 -14.09 14.06
CA GLY A 310 32.34 -13.28 13.56
C GLY A 310 33.38 -13.05 14.67
N LYS A 311 34.66 -12.94 14.31
CA LYS A 311 35.64 -12.42 15.27
C LYS A 311 35.20 -11.02 15.65
N GLU A 312 35.02 -10.77 16.94
CA GLU A 312 35.03 -9.41 17.47
C GLU A 312 36.45 -8.87 17.18
N ASP A 313 36.55 -7.96 16.21
CA ASP A 313 37.76 -7.13 16.00
C ASP A 313 37.75 -5.95 16.98
#